data_AF-A0A436WPW5-F1
#
_entry.id   AF-A0A436WPW5-F1
#
_cell.length_a   1.000
_cell.length_b   1.000
_cell.length_c   1.000
_cell.angle_alpha   90.00
_cell.angle_beta   90.00
_cell.angle_gamma   90.00
#
_symmetry.space_group_name_H-M   'P 1'
#
loop_
_entity.id
_entity.type
_entity.pdbx_description
1 polymer ?
#
loop_
_entity_poly.entity_id
_entity_poly.type
_entity_poly.pdbx_seq_one_letter_code
_entity_poly.pdbx_strand_id
1 'polypeptide(L)'
;MTSSSYFKFSAAWPKGSDDVAAISLRVGDRVISRIADTEKQTVRDYFRASSTGLALWLADNWWRLRWETIRDFRFPSVDWRLRHELNSASGGALWPPVMIFSVGDRIAFAPSVGKNVVNGPQSYFEFKVGMVAADEYEAELDRLFEAVLGHCAKTVDGKALETSLGQIANERRDPELAAWRRLEACLGFDPDAAPDEVIDALINMEDVAGEDGVEEAAHAQPGASSAQSLSLALEATHDSEVEVDLSLADSLEREWNLPGYASPWQMAEAAATELRAIIGVPRGLLRHEVFEDVFKARWDDLKSATATARKLPYGARIGDRKKSRVALQTQKPYDRRFELARQFGDAVWQTEADFGIISRSKTDRQKFQRAFAHSLLCPFDDLQLVLDVNDATPEAMQAAARRFGVHQSVIRNQLVYKGYLPFENTNEETEAA
;
A
#
# COMPACT_ATOMS: atom_id res chain seq x y z
N MET A 1 32.15 7.44 1.35
CA MET A 1 31.05 8.37 1.05
C MET A 1 29.92 7.97 1.96
N THR A 2 29.61 8.77 2.98
CA THR A 2 28.47 8.51 3.86
C THR A 2 27.21 8.58 3.01
N SER A 3 26.54 7.45 2.79
CA SER A 3 25.25 7.40 2.13
C SER A 3 24.34 8.40 2.84
N SER A 4 23.91 9.46 2.14
CA SER A 4 22.84 10.30 2.67
C SER A 4 21.62 9.40 2.81
N SER A 5 21.02 9.34 4.00
CA SER A 5 19.72 8.66 4.16
C SER A 5 18.71 9.32 3.21
N TYR A 6 17.86 8.50 2.59
CA TYR A 6 16.79 8.96 1.72
C TYR A 6 15.69 9.60 2.56
N PHE A 7 15.43 9.09 3.75
CA PHE A 7 14.54 9.68 4.74
C PHE A 7 15.32 10.39 5.85
N LYS A 8 14.82 11.56 6.27
CA LYS A 8 15.38 12.29 7.41
C LYS A 8 14.28 13.00 8.19
N PHE A 9 14.24 12.76 9.50
CA PHE A 9 13.31 13.39 10.42
C PHE A 9 14.06 13.85 11.67
N SER A 10 14.30 15.16 11.77
CA SER A 10 15.23 15.70 12.78
C SER A 10 14.64 16.88 13.54
N ALA A 11 14.98 16.99 14.81
CA ALA A 11 14.68 18.11 15.68
C ALA A 11 15.96 18.84 16.10
N ALA A 12 15.94 20.17 16.10
CA ALA A 12 17.03 21.01 16.60
C ALA A 12 16.49 22.09 17.54
N TRP A 13 16.94 22.08 18.79
CA TRP A 13 16.43 23.00 19.82
C TRP A 13 17.17 24.35 19.77
N PRO A 14 16.44 25.48 19.63
CA PRO A 14 17.01 26.80 19.83
C PRO A 14 17.57 26.95 21.25
N LYS A 15 18.60 27.78 21.40
CA LYS A 15 19.21 28.04 22.71
C LYS A 15 18.16 28.49 23.73
N GLY A 16 18.07 27.77 24.86
CA GLY A 16 17.14 28.08 25.96
C GLY A 16 15.71 27.60 25.74
N SER A 17 15.44 26.78 24.71
CA SER A 17 14.16 26.09 24.59
C SER A 17 14.25 24.68 25.18
N ASP A 18 13.33 24.35 26.09
CA ASP A 18 13.26 23.04 26.75
C ASP A 18 12.37 22.04 25.98
N ASP A 19 11.60 22.49 24.98
CA ASP A 19 10.67 21.61 24.25
C ASP A 19 10.44 22.01 22.78
N VAL A 20 10.34 23.31 22.49
CA VAL A 20 10.08 23.79 21.12
C VAL A 20 11.33 23.61 20.25
N ALA A 21 11.24 22.74 19.25
CA ALA A 21 12.32 22.47 18.32
C ALA A 21 12.05 23.05 16.93
N ALA A 22 13.12 23.31 16.18
CA ALA A 22 13.09 23.40 14.73
C ALA A 22 13.08 21.97 14.15
N ILE A 23 11.93 21.55 13.61
CA ILE A 23 11.69 20.18 13.14
C ILE A 23 11.71 20.17 11.61
N SER A 24 12.52 19.29 11.03
CA SER A 24 12.66 19.11 9.58
C SER A 24 12.29 17.68 9.18
N LEU A 25 11.50 17.56 8.12
CA LEU A 25 11.01 16.31 7.55
C LEU A 25 11.32 16.28 6.05
N ARG A 26 12.11 15.30 5.61
CA ARG A 26 12.59 15.15 4.24
C ARG A 26 12.44 13.70 3.75
N VAL A 27 11.98 13.56 2.51
CA VAL A 27 11.87 12.29 1.78
C VAL A 27 12.53 12.48 0.41
N GLY A 28 13.65 11.80 0.19
CA GLY A 28 14.53 11.98 -0.97
C GLY A 28 15.05 13.41 -1.07
N ASP A 29 14.80 14.04 -2.22
CA ASP A 29 15.11 15.44 -2.50
C ASP A 29 14.02 16.42 -1.99
N ARG A 30 12.90 15.91 -1.49
CA ARG A 30 11.73 16.71 -1.11
C ARG A 30 11.75 17.07 0.37
N VAL A 31 11.59 18.35 0.66
CA VAL A 31 11.45 18.87 2.02
C VAL A 31 9.98 19.10 2.34
N ILE A 32 9.35 18.13 3.00
CA ILE A 32 7.92 18.17 3.38
C ILE A 32 7.64 19.32 4.36
N SER A 33 8.60 19.59 5.26
CA SER A 33 8.52 20.67 6.24
C SER A 33 8.79 22.08 5.69
N ARG A 34 8.95 22.25 4.37
CA ARG A 34 9.26 23.55 3.77
C ARG A 34 8.06 24.48 3.87
N ILE A 35 8.26 25.63 4.51
CA ILE A 35 7.22 26.61 4.80
C ILE A 35 7.69 28.02 4.43
N ALA A 36 6.80 28.78 3.79
CA ALA A 36 6.95 30.20 3.52
C ALA A 36 6.29 31.02 4.63
N ASP A 37 6.97 32.09 5.07
CA ASP A 37 6.38 33.17 5.85
C ASP A 37 6.21 34.37 4.91
N THR A 38 4.96 34.65 4.52
CA THR A 38 4.62 35.64 3.50
C THR A 38 4.78 37.06 4.01
N GLU A 39 4.56 37.29 5.30
CA GLU A 39 4.77 38.59 5.94
C GLU A 39 6.26 38.94 6.03
N LYS A 40 7.11 37.96 6.36
CA LYS A 40 8.57 38.17 6.51
C LYS A 40 9.35 37.94 5.22
N GLN A 41 8.70 37.45 4.16
CA GLN A 41 9.33 37.06 2.89
C GLN A 41 10.50 36.08 3.10
N THR A 42 10.32 35.10 3.99
CA THR A 42 11.34 34.08 4.28
C THR A 42 10.82 32.69 3.97
N VAL A 43 11.74 31.82 3.53
CA VAL A 43 11.47 30.39 3.35
C VAL A 43 12.39 29.62 4.28
N ARG A 44 11.85 28.60 4.94
CA ARG A 44 12.59 27.72 5.83
C ARG A 44 12.20 26.27 5.59
N ASP A 45 13.16 25.37 5.81
CA ASP A 45 13.01 23.92 5.61
C ASP A 45 12.57 23.18 6.89
N TYR A 46 12.11 23.93 7.89
CA TYR A 46 11.69 23.43 9.19
C TYR A 46 10.50 24.21 9.72
N PHE A 47 9.67 23.55 10.51
CA PHE A 47 8.63 24.17 11.32
C PHE A 47 9.03 24.19 12.79
N ARG A 48 8.29 24.96 13.61
CA ARG A 48 8.52 25.00 15.07
C ARG A 48 7.31 24.44 15.79
N ALA A 49 7.53 23.41 16.60
CA ALA A 49 6.51 22.79 17.41
C ALA A 49 7.14 22.12 18.65
N SER A 50 6.30 21.66 19.57
CA SER A 50 6.71 20.81 20.69
C SER A 50 7.34 19.52 20.14
N SER A 51 8.61 19.30 20.47
CA SER A 51 9.31 18.07 20.10
C SER A 51 8.81 16.89 20.94
N THR A 52 8.48 17.14 22.21
CA THR A 52 7.92 16.11 23.09
C THR A 52 6.51 15.71 22.67
N GLY A 53 5.66 16.68 22.32
CA GLY A 53 4.31 16.42 21.79
C GLY A 53 4.33 15.65 20.47
N LEU A 54 5.25 15.98 19.57
CA LEU A 54 5.47 15.19 18.35
C LEU A 54 5.89 13.75 18.67
N ALA A 55 6.86 13.57 19.56
CA ALA A 55 7.38 12.25 19.92
C ALA A 55 6.31 11.38 20.59
N LEU A 56 5.50 11.96 21.49
CA LEU A 56 4.36 11.26 22.09
C LEU A 56 3.35 10.83 21.03
N TRP A 57 2.97 11.73 20.11
CA TRP A 57 2.07 11.35 19.01
C TRP A 57 2.66 10.24 18.13
N LEU A 58 3.95 10.30 17.78
CA LEU A 58 4.59 9.25 16.99
C LEU A 58 4.65 7.91 17.75
N ALA A 59 4.90 7.94 19.06
CA ALA A 59 4.95 6.75 19.90
C ALA A 59 3.54 6.12 20.04
N ASP A 60 2.52 6.92 20.39
CA ASP A 60 1.14 6.46 20.55
C ASP A 60 0.58 5.84 19.25
N ASN A 61 1.07 6.30 18.09
CA ASN A 61 0.62 5.85 16.78
C ASN A 61 1.59 4.88 16.10
N TRP A 62 2.65 4.42 16.77
CA TRP A 62 3.78 3.73 16.12
C TRP A 62 3.32 2.50 15.31
N TRP A 63 2.55 1.60 15.93
CA TRP A 63 2.05 0.39 15.28
C TRP A 63 1.13 0.70 14.10
N ARG A 64 0.19 1.63 14.28
CA ARG A 64 -0.74 2.01 13.22
C ARG A 64 -0.06 2.74 12.07
N LEU A 65 0.88 3.65 12.33
CA LEU A 65 1.69 4.29 11.27
C LEU A 65 2.51 3.28 10.47
N ARG A 66 3.02 2.23 11.15
CA ARG A 66 3.86 1.21 10.53
C ARG A 66 3.08 0.14 9.77
N TRP A 67 1.86 -0.17 10.18
CA TRP A 67 1.12 -1.33 9.64
C TRP A 67 -0.26 -1.00 9.10
N GLU A 68 -0.96 0.03 9.59
CA GLU A 68 -2.28 0.35 9.05
C GLU A 68 -2.16 1.00 7.65
N THR A 69 -2.94 0.46 6.71
CA THR A 69 -3.04 1.00 5.35
C THR A 69 -4.26 1.88 5.19
N ILE A 70 -4.20 2.81 4.24
CA ILE A 70 -5.34 3.67 3.91
C ILE A 70 -6.35 2.94 3.02
N ARG A 71 -7.64 3.00 3.38
CA ARG A 71 -8.72 2.35 2.62
C ARG A 71 -9.22 3.19 1.45
N ASP A 72 -9.53 4.45 1.71
CA ASP A 72 -10.02 5.40 0.70
C ASP A 72 -9.33 6.75 0.89
N PHE A 73 -8.41 7.06 -0.03
CA PHE A 73 -7.72 8.35 -0.08
C PHE A 73 -8.64 9.54 -0.30
N ARG A 74 -9.82 9.36 -0.91
CA ARG A 74 -10.72 10.48 -1.18
C ARG A 74 -11.47 10.90 0.07
N PHE A 75 -11.79 9.92 0.92
CA PHE A 75 -12.54 10.12 2.14
C PHE A 75 -11.97 9.27 3.30
N PRO A 76 -10.74 9.54 3.76
CA PRO A 76 -10.20 8.81 4.91
C PRO A 76 -11.08 9.07 6.14
N SER A 77 -11.31 8.05 6.95
CA SER A 77 -12.14 8.19 8.15
C SER A 77 -11.51 9.17 9.15
N VAL A 78 -12.32 9.82 9.99
CA VAL A 78 -11.81 10.75 10.99
C VAL A 78 -10.85 10.05 11.96
N ASP A 79 -11.19 8.84 12.39
CA ASP A 79 -10.33 8.02 13.26
C ASP A 79 -8.95 7.80 12.65
N TRP A 80 -8.91 7.28 11.41
CA TRP A 80 -7.67 7.05 10.67
C TRP A 80 -6.84 8.34 10.55
N ARG A 81 -7.49 9.46 10.20
CA ARG A 81 -6.81 10.76 10.06
C ARG A 81 -6.20 11.24 11.36
N LEU A 82 -6.83 11.03 12.51
CA LEU A 82 -6.27 11.43 13.82
C LEU A 82 -4.96 10.72 14.16
N ARG A 83 -4.76 9.54 13.57
CA ARG A 83 -3.61 8.67 13.81
C ARG A 83 -2.53 8.84 12.75
N HIS A 84 -2.90 9.32 11.56
CA HIS A 84 -2.02 9.30 10.39
C HIS A 84 -1.76 10.69 9.79
N GLU A 85 -2.53 11.73 10.16
CA GLU A 85 -2.21 13.12 9.78
C GLU A 85 -1.37 13.80 10.86
N LEU A 86 -0.21 14.34 10.45
CA LEU A 86 0.69 15.05 11.38
C LEU A 86 0.04 16.29 12.03
N ASN A 87 -1.01 16.84 11.43
CA ASN A 87 -1.81 17.91 12.03
C ASN A 87 -2.51 17.50 13.33
N SER A 88 -2.62 16.20 13.60
CA SER A 88 -3.24 15.63 14.79
C SER A 88 -2.28 15.49 15.97
N ALA A 89 -0.99 15.81 15.80
CA ALA A 89 -0.01 15.86 16.89
C ALA A 89 -0.28 16.96 17.95
N SER A 90 -1.35 17.76 17.78
CA SER A 90 -1.84 18.76 18.76
C SER A 90 -0.83 19.86 19.10
N GLY A 91 -1.06 20.65 20.15
CA GLY A 91 -0.09 21.64 20.65
C GLY A 91 -0.10 23.01 19.98
N GLY A 92 -1.16 23.35 19.22
CA GLY A 92 -1.38 24.70 18.68
C GLY A 92 -0.38 25.17 17.62
N ALA A 93 0.48 24.26 17.12
CA ALA A 93 1.43 24.55 16.06
C ALA A 93 0.79 24.43 14.67
N LEU A 94 1.37 25.14 13.71
CA LEU A 94 1.05 24.98 12.29
C LEU A 94 1.84 23.79 11.74
N TRP A 95 1.31 22.58 11.87
CA TRP A 95 1.94 21.35 11.39
C TRP A 95 1.92 21.23 9.85
N PRO A 96 2.91 20.54 9.25
CA PRO A 96 2.88 20.19 7.83
C PRO A 96 1.66 19.32 7.52
N PRO A 97 0.93 19.57 6.42
CA PRO A 97 -0.13 18.68 5.97
C PRO A 97 0.38 17.43 5.29
N VAL A 98 0.81 16.49 6.10
CA VAL A 98 1.27 15.20 5.65
C VAL A 98 0.49 14.10 6.35
N MET A 99 0.02 13.15 5.55
CA MET A 99 -0.41 11.83 5.97
C MET A 99 0.81 10.90 5.93
N ILE A 100 0.96 10.08 6.98
CA ILE A 100 2.00 9.07 7.13
C ILE A 100 1.28 7.74 7.34
N PHE A 101 1.53 6.75 6.49
CA PHE A 101 0.84 5.46 6.56
C PHE A 101 1.60 4.35 5.84
N SER A 102 1.30 3.11 6.20
CA SER A 102 1.95 1.95 5.59
C SER A 102 1.32 1.54 4.27
N VAL A 103 2.14 0.94 3.41
CA VAL A 103 1.70 0.18 2.22
C VAL A 103 2.35 -1.21 2.18
N GLY A 104 2.83 -1.72 3.32
CA GLY A 104 3.59 -2.97 3.45
C GLY A 104 5.01 -2.69 3.94
N ASP A 105 6.01 -2.99 3.12
CA ASP A 105 7.43 -2.74 3.46
C ASP A 105 7.89 -1.29 3.21
N ARG A 106 6.94 -0.40 2.92
CA ARG A 106 7.19 1.02 2.66
C ARG A 106 6.18 1.89 3.40
N ILE A 107 6.64 3.07 3.78
CA ILE A 107 5.84 4.12 4.40
C ILE A 107 5.61 5.24 3.40
N ALA A 108 4.35 5.58 3.19
CA ALA A 108 3.93 6.66 2.33
C ALA A 108 3.81 7.97 3.10
N PHE A 109 4.38 9.03 2.52
CA PHE A 109 4.20 10.41 2.92
C PHE A 109 3.40 11.13 1.85
N ALA A 110 2.11 11.38 2.10
CA ALA A 110 1.20 11.99 1.14
C ALA A 110 0.62 13.32 1.65
N PRO A 111 0.25 14.27 0.78
CA PRO A 111 -0.45 15.49 1.20
C PRO A 111 -1.79 15.18 1.88
N SER A 112 -2.12 15.89 2.96
CA SER A 112 -3.43 15.73 3.64
C SER A 112 -4.62 16.05 2.73
N VAL A 113 -5.72 15.32 2.88
CA VAL A 113 -6.93 15.43 2.06
C VAL A 113 -7.82 16.58 2.54
N GLY A 114 -8.50 17.26 1.62
CA GLY A 114 -9.56 18.22 1.94
C GLY A 114 -9.07 19.60 2.40
N LYS A 115 -7.84 19.99 2.05
CA LYS A 115 -7.35 21.33 2.35
C LYS A 115 -7.95 22.38 1.42
N ASN A 116 -8.93 23.12 1.93
CA ASN A 116 -9.09 24.52 1.55
C ASN A 116 -7.92 25.28 2.16
N VAL A 117 -6.98 25.74 1.33
CA VAL A 117 -5.87 26.59 1.78
C VAL A 117 -6.47 27.89 2.32
N VAL A 118 -6.52 28.02 3.64
CA VAL A 118 -6.77 29.32 4.26
C VAL A 118 -5.51 30.15 4.02
N ASN A 119 -5.66 31.28 3.34
CA ASN A 119 -4.57 32.22 3.11
C ASN A 119 -4.12 32.83 4.44
N GLY A 120 -3.17 32.16 5.10
CA GLY A 120 -2.53 32.60 6.32
C GLY A 120 -1.16 33.26 6.07
N PRO A 121 -0.56 33.89 7.10
CA PRO A 121 0.78 34.50 7.00
C PRO A 121 1.90 33.45 6.81
N GLN A 122 1.59 32.17 7.03
CA GLN A 122 2.50 31.07 6.76
C GLN A 122 1.80 29.96 5.97
N SER A 123 2.48 29.40 4.98
CA SER A 123 1.97 28.33 4.12
C SER A 123 3.05 27.31 3.77
N TYR A 124 2.68 26.03 3.79
CA TYR A 124 3.56 24.95 3.34
C TYR A 124 3.59 24.86 1.82
N PHE A 125 4.73 24.43 1.28
CA PHE A 125 4.85 24.14 -0.14
C PHE A 125 4.14 22.82 -0.47
N GLU A 126 3.52 22.77 -1.65
CA GLU A 126 2.98 21.52 -2.18
C GLU A 126 4.12 20.52 -2.44
N PHE A 127 3.84 19.26 -2.17
CA PHE A 127 4.75 18.16 -2.43
C PHE A 127 3.95 16.97 -2.98
N LYS A 128 4.62 16.10 -3.72
CA LYS A 128 4.04 14.85 -4.23
C LYS A 128 4.31 13.70 -3.25
N VAL A 129 3.48 12.66 -3.31
CA VAL A 129 3.63 11.43 -2.52
C VAL A 129 5.08 10.91 -2.60
N GLY A 130 5.67 10.64 -1.44
CA GLY A 130 7.00 10.03 -1.31
C GLY A 130 6.90 8.70 -0.56
N MET A 131 7.72 7.73 -0.96
CA MET A 131 7.80 6.41 -0.32
C MET A 131 9.15 6.24 0.35
N VAL A 132 9.17 5.70 1.56
CA VAL A 132 10.37 5.41 2.36
C VAL A 132 10.37 3.93 2.72
N ALA A 133 11.52 3.27 2.70
CA ALA A 133 11.62 1.89 3.18
C ALA A 133 11.28 1.82 4.67
N ALA A 134 10.51 0.82 5.09
CA ALA A 134 9.99 0.78 6.45
C ALA A 134 11.08 0.67 7.52
N ASP A 135 12.16 -0.06 7.25
CA ASP A 135 13.33 -0.17 8.12
C ASP A 135 14.06 1.18 8.28
N GLU A 136 14.18 1.95 7.20
CA GLU A 136 14.75 3.30 7.23
C GLU A 136 13.86 4.27 8.04
N TYR A 137 12.53 4.16 7.89
CA TYR A 137 11.57 4.93 8.67
C TYR A 137 11.68 4.62 10.17
N GLU A 138 11.67 3.34 10.54
CA GLU A 138 11.81 2.90 11.93
C GLU A 138 13.13 3.38 12.55
N ALA A 139 14.24 3.18 11.86
CA ALA A 139 15.56 3.60 12.34
C ALA A 139 15.67 5.12 12.53
N GLU A 140 15.06 5.91 11.65
CA GLU A 140 15.07 7.37 11.77
C GLU A 140 14.13 7.86 12.87
N LEU A 141 12.98 7.20 13.09
CA LEU A 141 12.13 7.48 14.25
C LEU A 141 12.83 7.15 15.57
N ASP A 142 13.52 6.00 15.66
CA ASP A 142 14.28 5.63 16.85
C ASP A 142 15.34 6.70 17.19
N ARG A 143 16.05 7.22 16.18
CA ARG A 143 16.99 8.35 16.35
C ARG A 143 16.30 9.64 16.80
N LEU A 144 15.13 9.95 16.24
CA LEU A 144 14.36 11.13 16.65
C LEU A 144 13.94 11.00 18.12
N PHE A 145 13.44 9.84 18.53
CA PHE A 145 13.06 9.55 19.91
C PHE A 145 14.24 9.70 20.88
N GLU A 146 15.40 9.12 20.55
CA GLU A 146 16.63 9.28 21.34
C GLU A 146 17.01 10.75 21.49
N ALA A 147 16.95 11.53 20.41
CA ALA A 147 17.28 12.95 20.43
C ALA A 147 16.30 13.75 21.31
N VAL A 148 14.99 13.48 21.21
CA VAL A 148 13.96 14.14 22.00
C VAL A 148 14.08 13.79 23.48
N LEU A 149 14.22 12.50 23.82
CA LEU A 149 14.45 12.05 25.20
C LEU A 149 15.70 12.70 25.80
N GLY A 150 16.80 12.77 25.06
CA GLY A 150 18.02 13.42 25.53
C GLY A 150 17.81 14.89 25.93
N HIS A 151 16.81 15.55 25.35
CA HIS A 151 16.46 16.94 25.63
C HIS A 151 15.38 17.10 26.72
N CYS A 152 14.37 16.23 26.77
CA CYS A 152 13.22 16.36 27.67
C CYS A 152 13.19 15.36 28.85
N ALA A 153 14.15 14.46 29.01
CA ALA A 153 14.12 13.36 30.00
C ALA A 153 13.81 13.76 31.46
N LYS A 154 14.07 15.01 31.87
CA LYS A 154 13.81 15.48 33.24
C LYS A 154 12.40 16.07 33.44
N THR A 155 11.62 16.24 32.39
CA THR A 155 10.25 16.75 32.46
C THR A 155 9.27 15.62 32.76
N VAL A 156 8.03 15.97 33.14
CA VAL A 156 6.96 14.98 33.32
C VAL A 156 6.66 14.27 32.00
N ASP A 157 6.56 15.04 30.91
CA ASP A 157 6.27 14.52 29.58
C ASP A 157 7.42 13.64 29.04
N GLY A 158 8.67 13.95 29.39
CA GLY A 158 9.82 13.10 29.05
C GLY A 158 9.76 11.72 29.69
N LYS A 159 9.27 11.61 30.93
CA LYS A 159 9.05 10.30 31.59
C LYS A 159 7.91 9.52 30.98
N ALA A 160 6.83 10.21 30.58
CA ALA A 160 5.73 9.57 29.87
C ALA A 160 6.24 8.99 28.53
N LEU A 161 6.99 9.78 27.77
CA LEU A 161 7.62 9.35 26.53
C LEU A 161 8.58 8.16 26.73
N GLU A 162 9.44 8.20 27.75
CA GLU A 162 10.34 7.09 28.08
C GLU A 162 9.57 5.79 28.37
N THR A 163 8.43 5.90 29.08
CA THR A 163 7.55 4.76 29.38
C THR A 163 6.94 4.18 28.10
N SER A 164 6.35 5.02 27.23
CA SER A 164 5.75 4.58 25.97
C SER A 164 6.78 3.92 25.05
N LEU A 165 7.98 4.51 24.94
CA LEU A 165 9.06 3.95 24.12
C LEU A 165 9.60 2.63 24.68
N GLY A 166 9.65 2.49 26.01
CA GLY A 166 9.98 1.24 26.67
C GLY A 166 8.97 0.12 26.36
N GLN A 167 7.67 0.45 26.31
CA GLN A 167 6.61 -0.48 25.92
C GLN A 167 6.76 -0.91 24.46
N ILE A 168 6.85 0.04 23.52
CA ILE A 168 7.04 -0.24 22.09
C ILE A 168 8.29 -1.10 21.86
N ALA A 169 9.39 -0.81 22.55
CA ALA A 169 10.61 -1.58 22.40
C ALA A 169 10.50 -3.00 22.98
N ASN A 170 9.68 -3.22 24.00
CA ASN A 170 9.40 -4.57 24.51
C ASN A 170 8.49 -5.33 23.54
N GLU A 171 7.43 -4.69 23.04
CA GLU A 171 6.49 -5.26 22.06
C GLU A 171 7.23 -5.66 20.77
N ARG A 172 8.10 -4.79 20.23
CA ARG A 172 8.90 -5.09 19.03
C ARG A 172 9.92 -6.23 19.22
N ARG A 173 10.35 -6.49 20.46
CA ARG A 173 11.36 -7.53 20.76
C ARG A 173 10.77 -8.92 20.91
N ASP A 174 9.48 -9.01 21.24
CA ASP A 174 8.76 -10.27 21.39
C ASP A 174 8.00 -10.56 20.08
N PRO A 175 8.37 -11.61 19.32
CA PRO A 175 7.74 -11.91 18.03
C PRO A 175 6.23 -12.15 18.12
N GLU A 176 5.74 -12.80 19.17
CA GLU A 176 4.30 -13.10 19.33
C GLU A 176 3.52 -11.83 19.63
N LEU A 177 4.04 -11.00 20.54
CA LEU A 177 3.43 -9.71 20.85
C LEU A 177 3.51 -8.74 19.66
N ALA A 178 4.61 -8.74 18.91
CA ALA A 178 4.74 -7.93 17.70
C ALA A 178 3.75 -8.36 16.61
N ALA A 179 3.54 -9.66 16.41
CA ALA A 179 2.54 -10.18 15.48
C ALA A 179 1.12 -9.78 15.91
N TRP A 180 0.82 -9.87 17.21
CA TRP A 180 -0.45 -9.40 17.77
C TRP A 180 -0.66 -7.90 17.50
N ARG A 181 0.29 -7.04 17.89
CA ARG A 181 0.21 -5.59 17.69
C ARG A 181 0.13 -5.19 16.23
N ARG A 182 0.83 -5.92 15.35
CA ARG A 182 0.73 -5.75 13.90
C ARG A 182 -0.71 -6.00 13.45
N LEU A 183 -1.31 -7.13 13.86
CA LEU A 183 -2.65 -7.48 13.45
C LEU A 183 -3.70 -6.49 13.96
N GLU A 184 -3.57 -5.99 15.19
CA GLU A 184 -4.40 -4.89 15.71
C GLU A 184 -4.34 -3.65 14.80
N ALA A 185 -3.13 -3.25 14.41
CA ALA A 185 -2.92 -2.12 13.51
C ALA A 185 -3.48 -2.37 12.09
N CYS A 186 -3.30 -3.57 11.53
CA CYS A 186 -3.88 -3.93 10.23
C CYS A 186 -5.42 -3.86 10.23
N LEU A 187 -6.03 -4.14 11.39
CA LEU A 187 -7.47 -4.02 11.63
C LEU A 187 -7.94 -2.59 11.96
N GLY A 188 -7.01 -1.65 12.16
CA GLY A 188 -7.28 -0.26 12.50
C GLY A 188 -7.61 -0.01 13.97
N PHE A 189 -7.14 -0.89 14.87
CA PHE A 189 -7.24 -0.70 16.31
C PHE A 189 -5.95 -0.10 16.88
N ASP A 190 -6.09 0.70 17.93
CA ASP A 190 -4.95 1.07 18.78
C ASP A 190 -4.50 -0.16 19.58
N PRO A 191 -3.25 -0.21 20.07
CA PRO A 191 -2.79 -1.29 20.95
C PRO A 191 -3.75 -1.55 22.12
N ASP A 192 -4.07 -2.82 22.37
CA ASP A 192 -4.98 -3.29 23.44
C ASP A 192 -6.45 -2.89 23.24
N ALA A 193 -6.82 -2.38 22.06
CA ALA A 193 -8.19 -1.96 21.76
C ALA A 193 -8.92 -2.92 20.82
N ALA A 194 -8.23 -3.86 20.19
CA ALA A 194 -8.89 -4.88 19.37
C ALA A 194 -9.61 -5.90 20.26
N PRO A 195 -10.81 -6.38 19.87
CA PRO A 195 -11.43 -7.51 20.57
C PRO A 195 -10.59 -8.78 20.43
N ASP A 196 -10.19 -9.38 21.55
CA ASP A 196 -9.39 -10.62 21.58
C ASP A 196 -10.00 -11.71 20.70
N GLU A 197 -11.33 -11.84 20.68
CA GLU A 197 -12.01 -12.87 19.89
C GLU A 197 -11.80 -12.71 18.37
N VAL A 198 -11.57 -11.48 17.90
CA VAL A 198 -11.30 -11.21 16.48
C VAL A 198 -9.85 -11.59 16.15
N ILE A 199 -8.91 -11.24 17.03
CA ILE A 199 -7.49 -11.55 16.85
C ILE A 199 -7.27 -13.07 16.92
N ASP A 200 -7.78 -13.71 17.95
CA ASP A 200 -7.71 -15.17 18.12
C ASP A 200 -8.33 -15.90 16.93
N ALA A 201 -9.49 -15.45 16.43
CA ALA A 201 -10.12 -16.06 15.26
C ALA A 201 -9.26 -15.94 13.99
N LEU A 202 -8.55 -14.83 13.81
CA LEU A 202 -7.63 -14.63 12.70
C LEU A 202 -6.39 -15.53 12.84
N ILE A 203 -5.77 -15.58 14.01
CA ILE A 203 -4.63 -16.45 14.31
C ILE A 203 -4.99 -17.92 14.06
N ASN A 204 -6.18 -18.37 14.50
CA ASN A 204 -6.65 -19.73 14.26
C ASN A 204 -6.82 -20.09 12.77
N MET A 205 -6.87 -19.10 11.87
CA MET A 205 -6.93 -19.34 10.42
C MET A 205 -5.55 -19.31 9.74
N GLU A 206 -4.46 -19.02 10.46
CA GLU A 206 -3.09 -19.03 9.92
C GLU A 206 -2.68 -20.42 9.43
N ASP A 207 -3.17 -21.50 10.04
CA ASP A 207 -2.92 -22.88 9.59
C ASP A 207 -3.37 -23.12 8.13
N VAL A 208 -4.33 -22.33 7.64
CA VAL A 208 -4.88 -22.44 6.28
C VAL A 208 -4.44 -21.28 5.40
N ALA A 209 -4.51 -20.05 5.92
CA ALA A 209 -4.25 -18.84 5.15
C ALA A 209 -2.78 -18.40 5.18
N GLY A 210 -1.98 -18.87 6.15
CA GLY A 210 -0.67 -18.33 6.49
C GLY A 210 -0.75 -16.93 7.10
N GLU A 211 0.33 -16.49 7.76
CA GLU A 211 0.45 -15.16 8.38
C GLU A 211 0.17 -14.04 7.35
N ASP A 212 0.85 -14.06 6.20
CA ASP A 212 0.66 -13.09 5.12
C ASP A 212 -0.79 -13.04 4.59
N GLY A 213 -1.47 -14.19 4.58
CA GLY A 213 -2.84 -14.30 4.11
C GLY A 213 -3.82 -13.68 5.09
N VAL A 214 -3.61 -13.91 6.38
CA VAL A 214 -4.35 -13.30 7.47
C VAL A 214 -4.13 -11.78 7.49
N GLU A 215 -2.88 -11.34 7.36
CA GLU A 215 -2.53 -9.92 7.32
C GLU A 215 -3.21 -9.21 6.12
N GLU A 216 -3.19 -9.82 4.94
CA GLU A 216 -3.88 -9.23 3.79
C GLU A 216 -5.40 -9.25 3.91
N ALA A 217 -5.98 -10.25 4.58
CA ALA A 217 -7.39 -10.25 4.91
C ALA A 217 -7.75 -9.09 5.84
N ALA A 218 -6.90 -8.82 6.84
CA ALA A 218 -7.03 -7.70 7.76
C ALA A 218 -6.96 -6.36 7.02
N HIS A 219 -5.99 -6.16 6.13
CA HIS A 219 -5.91 -4.95 5.29
C HIS A 219 -7.09 -4.79 4.33
N ALA A 220 -7.59 -5.89 3.76
CA ALA A 220 -8.69 -5.86 2.82
C ALA A 220 -10.02 -5.51 3.48
N GLN A 221 -10.25 -6.02 4.69
CA GLN A 221 -11.44 -5.73 5.49
C GLN A 221 -11.05 -5.48 6.96
N PRO A 222 -10.57 -4.27 7.30
CA PRO A 222 -10.25 -3.90 8.68
C PRO A 222 -11.47 -3.87 9.59
N GLY A 223 -11.22 -4.02 10.90
CA GLY A 223 -12.19 -3.99 11.97
C GLY A 223 -12.78 -5.36 12.33
N ALA A 224 -13.78 -5.36 13.21
CA ALA A 224 -14.30 -6.58 13.86
C ALA A 224 -14.90 -7.64 12.92
N SER A 225 -15.21 -7.29 11.66
CA SER A 225 -15.76 -8.23 10.66
C SER A 225 -14.68 -8.98 9.86
N SER A 226 -13.40 -8.71 10.12
CA SER A 226 -12.29 -9.26 9.36
C SER A 226 -12.23 -10.78 9.43
N ALA A 227 -12.24 -11.34 10.64
CA ALA A 227 -12.23 -12.79 10.87
C ALA A 227 -13.40 -13.49 10.16
N GLN A 228 -14.61 -12.95 10.30
CA GLN A 228 -15.79 -13.47 9.60
C GLN A 228 -15.62 -13.43 8.08
N SER A 229 -15.06 -12.34 7.55
CA SER A 229 -14.85 -12.19 6.11
C SER A 229 -13.84 -13.19 5.56
N LEU A 230 -12.78 -13.48 6.33
CA LEU A 230 -11.79 -14.49 5.96
C LEU A 230 -12.40 -15.89 5.99
N SER A 231 -13.12 -16.24 7.06
CA SER A 231 -13.83 -17.52 7.16
C SER A 231 -14.77 -17.74 5.96
N LEU A 232 -15.57 -16.73 5.61
CA LEU A 232 -16.47 -16.80 4.46
C LEU A 232 -15.73 -16.90 3.12
N ALA A 233 -14.55 -16.27 3.01
CA ALA A 233 -13.72 -16.39 1.80
C ALA A 233 -13.09 -17.78 1.67
N LEU A 234 -12.68 -18.39 2.79
CA LEU A 234 -12.20 -19.78 2.82
C LEU A 234 -13.32 -20.74 2.40
N GLU A 235 -14.51 -20.61 2.98
CA GLU A 235 -15.71 -21.40 2.60
C GLU A 235 -16.04 -21.22 1.11
N ALA A 236 -16.15 -19.97 0.63
CA ALA A 236 -16.43 -19.68 -0.77
C ALA A 236 -15.36 -20.19 -1.73
N THR A 237 -14.12 -20.34 -1.26
CA THR A 237 -13.03 -20.94 -2.04
C THR A 237 -13.16 -22.44 -2.07
N HIS A 238 -13.43 -23.10 -0.95
CA HIS A 238 -13.68 -24.55 -0.91
C HIS A 238 -14.88 -24.97 -1.78
N ASP A 239 -15.96 -24.20 -1.75
CA ASP A 239 -17.18 -24.44 -2.54
C ASP A 239 -17.01 -24.17 -4.04
N SER A 240 -15.92 -23.49 -4.45
CA SER A 240 -15.71 -23.16 -5.85
C SER A 240 -15.36 -24.39 -6.67
N GLU A 241 -16.05 -24.60 -7.79
CA GLU A 241 -15.67 -25.62 -8.78
C GLU A 241 -14.55 -25.15 -9.71
N VAL A 242 -14.10 -23.90 -9.56
CA VAL A 242 -13.06 -23.32 -10.42
C VAL A 242 -11.69 -23.68 -9.89
N GLU A 243 -10.93 -24.34 -10.75
CA GLU A 243 -9.56 -24.74 -10.50
C GLU A 243 -8.66 -24.25 -11.64
N VAL A 244 -7.49 -23.74 -11.27
CA VAL A 244 -6.52 -23.18 -12.22
C VAL A 244 -5.10 -23.61 -11.87
N ASP A 245 -4.26 -23.68 -12.90
CA ASP A 245 -2.82 -23.84 -12.80
C ASP A 245 -2.14 -22.45 -12.83
N LEU A 246 -1.24 -22.24 -11.87
CA LEU A 246 -0.42 -21.05 -11.65
C LEU A 246 1.07 -21.42 -11.59
N SER A 247 1.46 -22.67 -11.88
CA SER A 247 2.84 -23.17 -11.77
C SER A 247 3.80 -22.54 -12.78
N LEU A 248 3.29 -21.88 -13.83
CA LEU A 248 4.12 -21.02 -14.68
C LEU A 248 4.77 -19.87 -13.89
N ALA A 249 4.23 -19.48 -12.72
CA ALA A 249 4.87 -18.53 -11.82
C ALA A 249 6.23 -19.02 -11.27
N ASP A 250 6.45 -20.34 -11.21
CA ASP A 250 7.75 -20.94 -10.83
C ASP A 250 8.82 -20.75 -11.90
N SER A 251 8.41 -20.50 -13.15
CA SER A 251 9.32 -20.38 -14.29
C SER A 251 9.92 -18.98 -14.46
N LEU A 252 9.52 -18.01 -13.63
CA LEU A 252 10.08 -16.66 -13.67
C LEU A 252 11.41 -16.63 -12.90
N GLU A 253 12.45 -16.16 -13.57
CA GLU A 253 13.81 -15.96 -13.06
C GLU A 253 13.87 -14.77 -12.09
N ARG A 254 12.98 -13.78 -12.25
CA ARG A 254 12.89 -12.57 -11.41
C ARG A 254 14.13 -11.66 -11.45
N GLU A 255 14.97 -11.78 -12.47
CA GLU A 255 16.18 -10.96 -12.66
C GLU A 255 15.88 -9.65 -13.41
N TRP A 256 14.97 -8.83 -12.89
CA TRP A 256 14.43 -7.67 -13.61
C TRP A 256 15.35 -6.45 -13.67
N ASN A 257 16.54 -6.49 -13.05
CA ASN A 257 17.51 -5.37 -13.01
C ASN A 257 16.89 -4.03 -12.58
N LEU A 258 15.96 -4.07 -11.64
CA LEU A 258 15.28 -2.89 -11.11
C LEU A 258 16.07 -2.27 -9.95
N PRO A 259 16.03 -0.94 -9.78
CA PRO A 259 16.59 -0.30 -8.60
C PRO A 259 15.86 -0.79 -7.34
N GLY A 260 16.55 -0.80 -6.19
CA GLY A 260 15.95 -1.24 -4.92
C GLY A 260 14.77 -0.40 -4.41
N TYR A 261 14.50 0.75 -5.05
CA TYR A 261 13.36 1.62 -4.79
C TYR A 261 12.26 1.52 -5.86
N ALA A 262 12.31 0.50 -6.73
CA ALA A 262 11.30 0.31 -7.76
C ALA A 262 9.90 0.15 -7.14
N SER A 263 8.92 0.79 -7.78
CA SER A 263 7.53 0.67 -7.34
C SER A 263 6.96 -0.71 -7.71
N PRO A 264 5.89 -1.16 -7.02
CA PRO A 264 5.22 -2.41 -7.31
C PRO A 264 4.77 -2.53 -8.77
N TRP A 265 4.39 -1.42 -9.41
CA TRP A 265 3.96 -1.46 -10.81
C TRP A 265 5.13 -1.68 -11.78
N GLN A 266 6.33 -1.19 -11.48
CA GLN A 266 7.53 -1.43 -12.29
C GLN A 266 7.94 -2.91 -12.20
N MET A 267 7.94 -3.47 -10.99
CA MET A 267 8.17 -4.90 -10.77
C MET A 267 7.13 -5.74 -11.52
N ALA A 268 5.86 -5.37 -11.41
CA ALA A 268 4.77 -6.09 -12.04
C ALA A 268 4.83 -6.05 -13.58
N GLU A 269 5.25 -4.92 -14.15
CA GLU A 269 5.47 -4.81 -15.60
C GLU A 269 6.61 -5.69 -16.09
N ALA A 270 7.73 -5.74 -15.36
CA ALA A 270 8.85 -6.61 -15.68
C ALA A 270 8.43 -8.09 -15.60
N ALA A 271 7.73 -8.48 -14.53
CA ALA A 271 7.17 -9.81 -14.35
C ALA A 271 6.20 -10.21 -15.47
N ALA A 272 5.29 -9.29 -15.86
CA ALA A 272 4.34 -9.54 -16.93
C ALA A 272 5.04 -9.70 -18.28
N THR A 273 6.09 -8.90 -18.53
CA THR A 273 6.91 -8.99 -19.76
C THR A 273 7.62 -10.34 -19.84
N GLU A 274 8.21 -10.79 -18.73
CA GLU A 274 8.87 -12.08 -18.63
C GLU A 274 7.88 -13.23 -18.87
N LEU A 275 6.72 -13.24 -18.19
CA LEU A 275 5.69 -14.26 -18.41
C LEU A 275 5.25 -14.29 -19.88
N ARG A 276 5.06 -13.14 -20.51
CA ARG A 276 4.68 -13.06 -21.93
C ARG A 276 5.74 -13.66 -22.86
N ALA A 277 7.02 -13.52 -22.52
CA ALA A 277 8.10 -14.18 -23.25
C ALA A 277 8.05 -15.71 -23.07
N ILE A 278 7.84 -16.18 -21.84
CA ILE A 278 7.74 -17.62 -21.49
C ILE A 278 6.59 -18.30 -22.25
N ILE A 279 5.42 -17.67 -22.32
CA ILE A 279 4.23 -18.22 -22.99
C ILE A 279 4.23 -18.01 -24.51
N GLY A 280 5.30 -17.43 -25.07
CA GLY A 280 5.46 -17.24 -26.52
C GLY A 280 4.59 -16.16 -27.14
N VAL A 281 4.06 -15.22 -26.34
CA VAL A 281 3.19 -14.13 -26.81
C VAL A 281 3.74 -12.78 -26.34
N PRO A 282 4.91 -12.33 -26.84
CA PRO A 282 5.54 -11.11 -26.36
C PRO A 282 4.69 -9.87 -26.62
N ARG A 283 3.82 -9.88 -27.64
CA ARG A 283 3.03 -8.73 -28.07
C ARG A 283 1.56 -9.03 -28.34
N GLY A 284 0.74 -8.00 -28.23
CA GLY A 284 -0.67 -7.95 -28.60
C GLY A 284 -1.62 -8.62 -27.61
N LEU A 285 -2.86 -8.79 -28.06
CA LEU A 285 -3.92 -9.44 -27.30
C LEU A 285 -3.53 -10.87 -26.89
N LEU A 286 -3.63 -11.17 -25.60
CA LEU A 286 -3.67 -12.55 -25.12
C LEU A 286 -4.99 -13.19 -25.58
N ARG A 287 -4.92 -14.12 -26.53
CA ARG A 287 -6.11 -14.81 -27.02
C ARG A 287 -6.63 -15.82 -25.99
N HIS A 288 -7.85 -16.32 -26.17
CA HIS A 288 -8.43 -17.26 -25.22
C HIS A 288 -7.62 -18.55 -25.17
N GLU A 289 -7.13 -19.05 -26.29
CA GLU A 289 -6.37 -20.31 -26.36
C GLU A 289 -5.11 -20.26 -25.49
N VAL A 290 -4.38 -19.14 -25.54
CA VAL A 290 -3.20 -18.92 -24.68
C VAL A 290 -3.60 -18.79 -23.22
N PHE A 291 -4.72 -18.14 -22.94
CA PHE A 291 -5.23 -18.01 -21.57
C PHE A 291 -5.61 -19.39 -21.01
N GLU A 292 -6.23 -20.25 -21.81
CA GLU A 292 -6.54 -21.63 -21.46
C GLU A 292 -5.27 -22.44 -21.20
N ASP A 293 -4.23 -22.25 -22.01
CA ASP A 293 -2.94 -22.91 -21.83
C ASP A 293 -2.21 -22.47 -20.56
N VAL A 294 -2.32 -21.18 -20.20
CA VAL A 294 -1.71 -20.60 -18.99
C VAL A 294 -2.37 -21.16 -17.73
N PHE A 295 -3.70 -21.15 -17.67
CA PHE A 295 -4.45 -21.57 -16.48
C PHE A 295 -4.81 -23.06 -16.48
N LYS A 296 -4.47 -23.80 -17.54
CA LYS A 296 -4.87 -25.21 -17.77
C LYS A 296 -6.38 -25.45 -17.60
N ALA A 297 -7.18 -24.45 -17.93
CA ALA A 297 -8.62 -24.46 -17.75
C ALA A 297 -9.31 -23.80 -18.95
N ARG A 298 -10.44 -24.37 -19.40
CA ARG A 298 -11.17 -23.85 -20.57
C ARG A 298 -11.78 -22.49 -20.25
N TRP A 299 -11.71 -21.57 -21.21
CA TRP A 299 -12.17 -20.21 -21.02
C TRP A 299 -13.68 -20.14 -20.85
N ASP A 300 -14.44 -20.97 -21.57
CA ASP A 300 -15.90 -21.03 -21.41
C ASP A 300 -16.32 -21.49 -20.00
N ASP A 301 -15.56 -22.40 -19.39
CA ASP A 301 -15.81 -22.87 -18.03
C ASP A 301 -15.49 -21.74 -17.02
N LEU A 302 -14.32 -21.11 -17.13
CA LEU A 302 -13.93 -19.95 -16.30
C LEU A 302 -14.89 -18.76 -16.42
N LYS A 303 -15.37 -18.49 -17.63
CA LYS A 303 -16.27 -17.38 -17.94
C LYS A 303 -17.67 -17.63 -17.37
N SER A 304 -18.15 -18.87 -17.44
CA SER A 304 -19.49 -19.27 -16.99
C SER A 304 -19.55 -19.60 -15.50
N ALA A 305 -18.39 -19.79 -14.87
CA ALA A 305 -18.26 -20.15 -13.47
C ALA A 305 -19.01 -19.24 -12.50
N THR A 306 -19.58 -19.86 -11.47
CA THR A 306 -20.22 -19.17 -10.35
C THR A 306 -19.21 -18.30 -9.60
N ALA A 307 -19.58 -17.04 -9.39
CA ALA A 307 -18.80 -16.10 -8.61
C ALA A 307 -19.09 -16.27 -7.11
N THR A 308 -18.48 -17.28 -6.48
CA THR A 308 -18.74 -17.65 -5.07
C THR A 308 -18.40 -16.50 -4.10
N ALA A 309 -17.39 -15.69 -4.40
CA ALA A 309 -16.99 -14.52 -3.59
C ALA A 309 -17.66 -13.20 -4.01
N ARG A 310 -18.69 -13.21 -4.87
CA ARG A 310 -19.29 -11.98 -5.43
C ARG A 310 -19.73 -10.94 -4.39
N LYS A 311 -20.18 -11.38 -3.21
CA LYS A 311 -20.65 -10.51 -2.13
C LYS A 311 -19.61 -10.29 -1.03
N LEU A 312 -18.44 -10.92 -1.15
CA LEU A 312 -17.36 -10.82 -0.18
C LEU A 312 -16.47 -9.60 -0.50
N PRO A 313 -15.72 -9.08 0.49
CA PRO A 313 -14.81 -7.95 0.28
C PRO A 313 -13.67 -8.26 -0.71
N TYR A 314 -13.28 -9.53 -0.83
CA TYR A 314 -12.19 -9.99 -1.69
C TYR A 314 -12.47 -11.38 -2.28
N GLY A 315 -11.77 -11.68 -3.38
CA GLY A 315 -11.61 -13.04 -3.88
C GLY A 315 -10.41 -13.72 -3.23
N ALA A 316 -10.33 -15.04 -3.32
CA ALA A 316 -9.27 -15.82 -2.70
C ALA A 316 -8.89 -17.04 -3.55
N ARG A 317 -7.73 -17.62 -3.26
CA ARG A 317 -7.26 -18.90 -3.80
C ARG A 317 -6.76 -19.80 -2.67
N ILE A 318 -6.98 -21.10 -2.79
CA ILE A 318 -6.45 -22.14 -1.89
C ILE A 318 -5.90 -23.28 -2.74
N GLY A 319 -4.74 -23.78 -2.35
CA GLY A 319 -4.09 -24.97 -2.91
C GLY A 319 -2.73 -24.66 -3.51
N ASP A 320 -2.04 -25.72 -3.91
CA ASP A 320 -0.74 -25.57 -4.55
C ASP A 320 -0.86 -24.87 -5.92
N ARG A 321 0.28 -24.48 -6.48
CA ARG A 321 0.33 -23.76 -7.77
C ARG A 321 -0.20 -24.56 -8.94
N LYS A 322 -0.12 -25.89 -8.95
CA LYS A 322 -0.61 -26.69 -10.09
C LYS A 322 -2.12 -26.83 -10.06
N LYS A 323 -2.70 -26.77 -8.86
CA LYS A 323 -4.10 -27.05 -8.60
C LYS A 323 -4.66 -26.08 -7.56
N SER A 324 -4.80 -24.82 -7.96
CA SER A 324 -5.35 -23.76 -7.12
C SER A 324 -6.85 -23.60 -7.35
N ARG A 325 -7.65 -23.79 -6.31
CA ARG A 325 -9.07 -23.49 -6.31
C ARG A 325 -9.28 -21.99 -6.06
N VAL A 326 -10.16 -21.34 -6.81
CA VAL A 326 -10.32 -19.88 -6.75
C VAL A 326 -11.77 -19.44 -6.47
N ALA A 327 -11.96 -18.61 -5.45
CA ALA A 327 -13.22 -17.90 -5.22
C ALA A 327 -13.22 -16.58 -5.99
N LEU A 328 -14.11 -16.48 -6.97
CA LEU A 328 -14.17 -15.32 -7.86
C LEU A 328 -15.28 -14.35 -7.47
N GLN A 329 -15.02 -13.05 -7.62
CA GLN A 329 -15.98 -11.97 -7.37
C GLN A 329 -16.70 -11.51 -8.64
N THR A 330 -16.03 -11.58 -9.78
CA THR A 330 -16.51 -10.95 -11.02
C THR A 330 -17.52 -11.82 -11.77
N GLN A 331 -18.19 -11.28 -12.79
CA GLN A 331 -19.11 -12.06 -13.64
C GLN A 331 -18.95 -11.74 -15.12
N LYS A 332 -18.54 -10.51 -15.45
CA LYS A 332 -18.36 -10.12 -16.85
C LYS A 332 -17.05 -10.69 -17.38
N PRO A 333 -17.00 -11.11 -18.66
CA PRO A 333 -15.81 -11.75 -19.21
C PRO A 333 -14.52 -10.93 -19.07
N TYR A 334 -14.54 -9.63 -19.33
CA TYR A 334 -13.35 -8.78 -19.20
C TYR A 334 -12.89 -8.63 -17.75
N ASP A 335 -13.82 -8.55 -16.79
CA ASP A 335 -13.52 -8.46 -15.36
C ASP A 335 -12.94 -9.80 -14.86
N ARG A 336 -13.48 -10.92 -15.36
CA ARG A 336 -12.99 -12.28 -15.07
C ARG A 336 -11.55 -12.47 -15.51
N ARG A 337 -11.20 -12.02 -16.73
CA ARG A 337 -9.81 -12.08 -17.22
C ARG A 337 -8.87 -11.29 -16.34
N PHE A 338 -9.29 -10.08 -15.94
CA PHE A 338 -8.49 -9.24 -15.07
C PHE A 338 -8.31 -9.86 -13.68
N GLU A 339 -9.38 -10.39 -13.08
CA GLU A 339 -9.33 -11.08 -11.79
C GLU A 339 -8.40 -12.30 -11.81
N LEU A 340 -8.50 -13.16 -12.84
CA LEU A 340 -7.61 -14.33 -12.98
C LEU A 340 -6.15 -13.92 -13.24
N ALA A 341 -5.92 -12.88 -14.05
CA ALA A 341 -4.57 -12.33 -14.23
C ALA A 341 -3.99 -11.80 -12.91
N ARG A 342 -4.83 -11.21 -12.04
CA ARG A 342 -4.41 -10.82 -10.69
C ARG A 342 -4.10 -12.03 -9.80
N GLN A 343 -4.82 -13.16 -9.93
CA GLN A 343 -4.52 -14.40 -9.18
C GLN A 343 -3.14 -14.92 -9.57
N PHE A 344 -2.83 -14.87 -10.87
CA PHE A 344 -1.51 -15.20 -11.35
C PHE A 344 -0.44 -14.23 -10.83
N GLY A 345 -0.72 -12.93 -10.85
CA GLY A 345 0.18 -11.92 -10.26
C GLY A 345 0.43 -12.17 -8.77
N ASP A 346 -0.56 -12.63 -8.03
CA ASP A 346 -0.38 -13.02 -6.63
C ASP A 346 0.56 -14.23 -6.47
N ALA A 347 0.40 -15.25 -7.31
CA ALA A 347 1.33 -16.39 -7.35
C ALA A 347 2.74 -15.97 -7.81
N VAL A 348 2.90 -14.92 -8.60
CA VAL A 348 4.23 -14.38 -8.90
C VAL A 348 4.85 -13.71 -7.68
N TRP A 349 4.05 -12.97 -6.92
CA TRP A 349 4.47 -12.27 -5.70
C TRP A 349 4.82 -13.25 -4.57
N GLN A 350 3.95 -14.22 -4.28
CA GLN A 350 4.15 -15.18 -3.19
C GLN A 350 4.68 -16.52 -3.68
N THR A 351 5.94 -16.82 -3.37
CA THR A 351 6.64 -18.05 -3.80
C THR A 351 6.14 -19.32 -3.11
N GLU A 352 5.80 -19.25 -1.83
CA GLU A 352 5.60 -20.44 -0.99
C GLU A 352 4.20 -20.52 -0.32
N ALA A 353 3.27 -19.64 -0.70
CA ALA A 353 1.95 -19.57 -0.07
C ALA A 353 0.86 -20.30 -0.87
N ASP A 354 0.23 -21.29 -0.23
CA ASP A 354 -0.93 -22.03 -0.76
C ASP A 354 -2.23 -21.22 -0.72
N PHE A 355 -2.24 -20.10 0.00
CA PHE A 355 -3.37 -19.18 0.06
C PHE A 355 -3.01 -17.81 -0.53
N GLY A 356 -3.98 -17.19 -1.19
CA GLY A 356 -3.80 -15.86 -1.77
C GLY A 356 -5.09 -15.06 -1.80
N ILE A 357 -4.97 -13.73 -1.68
CA ILE A 357 -6.10 -12.80 -1.65
C ILE A 357 -6.01 -11.81 -2.80
N ILE A 358 -7.16 -11.53 -3.40
CA ILE A 358 -7.37 -10.43 -4.35
C ILE A 358 -8.38 -9.47 -3.75
N SER A 359 -7.88 -8.30 -3.33
CA SER A 359 -8.69 -7.27 -2.71
C SER A 359 -8.55 -5.92 -3.40
N ARG A 360 -9.10 -4.88 -2.78
CA ARG A 360 -8.87 -3.48 -3.16
C ARG A 360 -7.97 -2.75 -2.16
N SER A 361 -7.32 -3.47 -1.24
CA SER A 361 -6.38 -2.87 -0.30
C SER A 361 -5.21 -2.22 -1.04
N LYS A 362 -4.54 -1.31 -0.33
CA LYS A 362 -3.50 -0.43 -0.86
C LYS A 362 -2.10 -0.89 -0.51
N THR A 363 -1.96 -2.14 -0.12
CA THR A 363 -0.68 -2.81 0.06
C THR A 363 0.06 -2.93 -1.27
N ASP A 364 1.38 -3.02 -1.18
CA ASP A 364 2.26 -3.19 -2.32
C ASP A 364 1.99 -4.50 -3.07
N ARG A 365 1.65 -5.57 -2.35
CA ARG A 365 1.21 -6.85 -2.94
C ARG A 365 -0.03 -6.65 -3.83
N GLN A 366 -1.07 -5.96 -3.34
CA GLN A 366 -2.27 -5.75 -4.15
C GLN A 366 -2.05 -4.76 -5.30
N LYS A 367 -1.18 -3.74 -5.12
CA LYS A 367 -0.75 -2.84 -6.21
C LYS A 367 -0.01 -3.64 -7.29
N PHE A 368 0.92 -4.51 -6.91
CA PHE A 368 1.65 -5.40 -7.81
C PHE A 368 0.67 -6.26 -8.62
N GLN A 369 -0.26 -6.96 -7.96
CA GLN A 369 -1.24 -7.82 -8.64
C GLN A 369 -2.04 -7.04 -9.71
N ARG A 370 -2.53 -5.84 -9.37
CA ARG A 370 -3.30 -4.99 -10.30
C ARG A 370 -2.44 -4.55 -11.48
N ALA A 371 -1.25 -4.03 -11.22
CA ALA A 371 -0.32 -3.61 -12.26
C ALA A 371 0.12 -4.79 -13.14
N PHE A 372 0.29 -5.98 -12.57
CA PHE A 372 0.65 -7.19 -13.30
C PHE A 372 -0.46 -7.55 -14.28
N ALA A 373 -1.71 -7.57 -13.82
CA ALA A 373 -2.85 -7.81 -14.70
C ALA A 373 -3.01 -6.74 -15.78
N HIS A 374 -2.73 -5.48 -15.48
CA HIS A 374 -2.71 -4.40 -16.47
C HIS A 374 -1.69 -4.68 -17.57
N SER A 375 -0.43 -4.94 -17.20
CA SER A 375 0.67 -5.13 -18.14
C SER A 375 0.63 -6.46 -18.88
N LEU A 376 0.14 -7.52 -18.24
CA LEU A 376 -0.05 -8.82 -18.87
C LEU A 376 -1.11 -8.74 -19.97
N LEU A 377 -2.27 -8.14 -19.69
CA LEU A 377 -3.40 -8.09 -20.63
C LEU A 377 -3.28 -7.00 -21.68
N CYS A 378 -2.64 -5.88 -21.35
CA CYS A 378 -2.42 -4.74 -22.23
C CYS A 378 -1.01 -4.18 -22.04
N PRO A 379 0.01 -4.76 -22.73
CA PRO A 379 1.37 -4.24 -22.70
C PRO A 379 1.41 -2.81 -23.24
N PHE A 380 2.14 -1.93 -22.55
CA PHE A 380 2.16 -0.51 -22.88
C PHE A 380 2.74 -0.24 -24.28
N ASP A 381 3.82 -0.90 -24.65
CA ASP A 381 4.46 -0.77 -25.97
C ASP A 381 3.47 -1.09 -27.11
N ASP A 382 2.60 -2.08 -26.91
CA ASP A 382 1.58 -2.43 -27.91
C ASP A 382 0.41 -1.46 -27.91
N LEU A 383 0.07 -0.88 -26.75
CA LEU A 383 -0.95 0.15 -26.63
C LEU A 383 -0.55 1.39 -27.44
N GLN A 384 0.72 1.80 -27.38
CA GLN A 384 1.25 2.94 -28.15
C GLN A 384 1.13 2.76 -29.67
N LEU A 385 1.08 1.53 -30.16
CA LEU A 385 0.91 1.26 -31.60
C LEU A 385 -0.53 1.45 -32.09
N VAL A 386 -1.50 1.55 -31.18
CA VAL A 386 -2.94 1.55 -31.53
C VAL A 386 -3.71 2.73 -30.93
N LEU A 387 -3.07 3.51 -30.06
CA LEU A 387 -3.61 4.70 -29.40
C LEU A 387 -2.56 5.81 -29.46
N ASP A 388 -2.98 7.01 -29.89
CA ASP A 388 -2.17 8.20 -29.66
C ASP A 388 -2.20 8.54 -28.16
N VAL A 389 -1.14 8.17 -27.45
CA VAL A 389 -1.05 8.32 -26.00
C VAL A 389 -0.97 9.77 -25.55
N ASN A 390 -0.61 10.70 -26.45
CA ASN A 390 -0.58 12.13 -26.13
C ASN A 390 -1.95 12.81 -26.32
N ASP A 391 -2.89 12.16 -27.00
CA ASP A 391 -4.26 12.63 -27.23
C ASP A 391 -5.27 11.49 -27.00
N ALA A 392 -5.20 10.89 -25.82
CA ALA A 392 -5.99 9.72 -25.45
C ALA A 392 -7.44 10.10 -25.06
N THR A 393 -8.28 10.38 -26.06
CA THR A 393 -9.71 10.66 -25.83
C THR A 393 -10.45 9.46 -25.22
N PRO A 394 -11.55 9.66 -24.47
CA PRO A 394 -12.35 8.56 -23.93
C PRO A 394 -12.78 7.55 -25.00
N GLU A 395 -13.16 8.02 -26.19
CA GLU A 395 -13.58 7.19 -27.32
C GLU A 395 -12.41 6.35 -27.86
N ALA A 396 -11.22 6.94 -27.99
CA ALA A 396 -10.01 6.25 -28.43
C ALA A 396 -9.56 5.21 -27.40
N MET A 397 -9.58 5.55 -26.11
CA MET A 397 -9.31 4.59 -25.03
C MET A 397 -10.31 3.42 -25.03
N GLN A 398 -11.59 3.68 -25.26
CA GLN A 398 -12.61 2.63 -25.36
C GLN A 398 -12.37 1.73 -26.58
N ALA A 399 -11.93 2.28 -27.71
CA ALA A 399 -11.57 1.52 -28.90
C ALA A 399 -10.34 0.63 -28.66
N ALA A 400 -9.30 1.17 -28.02
CA ALA A 400 -8.12 0.40 -27.60
C ALA A 400 -8.50 -0.73 -26.62
N ALA A 401 -9.33 -0.44 -25.62
CA ALA A 401 -9.82 -1.42 -24.65
C ALA A 401 -10.51 -2.62 -25.33
N ARG A 402 -11.35 -2.36 -26.33
CA ARG A 402 -11.98 -3.43 -27.14
C ARG A 402 -10.95 -4.27 -27.90
N ARG A 403 -9.87 -3.66 -28.41
CA ARG A 403 -8.81 -4.38 -29.14
C ARG A 403 -8.01 -5.32 -28.24
N PHE A 404 -7.79 -4.94 -26.99
CA PHE A 404 -7.12 -5.77 -25.98
C PHE A 404 -8.08 -6.64 -25.15
N GLY A 405 -9.39 -6.54 -25.36
CA GLY A 405 -10.38 -7.35 -24.63
C GLY A 405 -10.44 -7.03 -23.13
N VAL A 406 -10.15 -5.78 -22.76
CA VAL A 406 -10.09 -5.30 -21.36
C VAL A 406 -11.13 -4.21 -21.09
N HIS A 407 -11.35 -3.89 -19.82
CA HIS A 407 -12.12 -2.71 -19.43
C HIS A 407 -11.32 -1.42 -19.72
N GLN A 408 -11.99 -0.31 -20.03
CA GLN A 408 -11.34 0.98 -20.37
C GLN A 408 -10.40 1.49 -19.27
N SER A 409 -10.70 1.19 -18.01
CA SER A 409 -9.84 1.56 -16.87
C SER A 409 -8.44 0.95 -16.94
N VAL A 410 -8.26 -0.20 -17.61
CA VAL A 410 -6.92 -0.78 -17.83
C VAL A 410 -6.08 0.13 -18.72
N ILE A 411 -6.68 0.67 -19.79
CA ILE A 411 -6.01 1.60 -20.71
C ILE A 411 -5.66 2.89 -19.98
N ARG A 412 -6.61 3.46 -19.23
CA ARG A 412 -6.36 4.67 -18.43
C ARG A 412 -5.21 4.45 -17.44
N ASN A 413 -5.24 3.36 -16.67
CA ASN A 413 -4.21 3.11 -15.66
C ASN A 413 -2.82 2.96 -16.27
N GLN A 414 -2.69 2.31 -17.43
CA GLN A 414 -1.42 2.26 -18.16
C GLN A 414 -0.91 3.66 -18.53
N LEU A 415 -1.77 4.53 -19.05
CA LEU A 415 -1.39 5.91 -19.39
C LEU A 415 -1.01 6.73 -18.15
N VAL A 416 -1.71 6.53 -17.03
CA VAL A 416 -1.43 7.19 -15.75
C VAL A 416 -0.06 6.76 -15.20
N TYR A 417 0.23 5.45 -15.13
CA TYR A 417 1.53 4.95 -14.67
C TYR A 417 2.70 5.45 -15.51
N LYS A 418 2.47 5.63 -16.82
CA LYS A 418 3.47 6.11 -17.78
C LYS A 418 3.54 7.64 -17.90
N GLY A 419 2.71 8.36 -17.16
CA GLY A 419 2.73 9.83 -17.10
C GLY A 419 2.12 10.54 -18.31
N TYR A 420 1.34 9.84 -19.16
CA TYR A 420 0.63 10.43 -20.30
C TYR A 420 -0.71 11.05 -19.91
N LEU A 421 -1.32 10.56 -18.83
CA LEU A 421 -2.49 11.20 -18.21
C LEU A 421 -2.13 11.70 -16.82
N PRO A 422 -2.68 12.85 -16.40
CA PRO A 422 -2.51 13.31 -15.03
C PRO A 422 -3.23 12.37 -14.06
N PHE A 423 -2.69 12.28 -12.85
CA PHE A 423 -3.41 11.71 -11.73
C PHE A 423 -4.66 12.56 -11.46
N GLU A 424 -5.83 11.92 -11.39
CA GLU A 424 -7.08 12.59 -11.04
C GLU A 424 -7.19 12.84 -9.54
N ASN A 425 -6.39 12.14 -8.73
CA ASN A 425 -6.43 12.22 -7.27
C ASN A 425 -5.20 11.55 -6.65
N THR A 426 -5.00 11.81 -5.35
CA THR A 426 -3.91 11.23 -4.53
C THR A 426 -3.95 9.70 -4.44
N ASN A 427 -5.11 9.07 -4.70
CA ASN A 427 -5.21 7.60 -4.77
C ASN A 427 -4.40 7.06 -5.96
N GLU A 428 -4.54 7.66 -7.13
CA GLU A 428 -3.76 7.25 -8.31
C GLU A 428 -2.27 7.56 -8.13
N GLU A 429 -1.92 8.70 -7.51
CA GLU A 429 -0.52 9.02 -7.17
C GLU A 429 0.10 7.96 -6.26
N THR A 430 -0.64 7.54 -5.23
CA THR A 430 -0.15 6.53 -4.28
C THR A 430 -0.16 5.12 -4.87
N GLU A 431 -1.07 4.84 -5.79
CA GLU A 431 -1.08 3.59 -6.56
C GLU A 431 0.15 3.50 -7.49
N ALA A 432 0.60 4.63 -8.03
CA ALA A 432 1.78 4.72 -8.91
C ALA A 432 3.12 4.83 -8.17
N ALA A 433 3.09 5.18 -6.87
CA ALA A 433 4.25 5.21 -5.99
C ALA A 433 4.45 3.86 -5.28
#